data_AF-A0A5A7ZYD5-F1
#
_entry.id   AF-A0A5A7ZYD5-F1
#
_cell.length_a   1.000
_cell.length_b   1.000
_cell.length_c   1.000
_cell.angle_alpha   90.00
_cell.angle_beta   90.00
_cell.angle_gamma   90.00
#
_symmetry.space_group_name_H-M   'P 1'
#
loop_
_entity.id
_entity.type
_entity.pdbx_description
1 polymer ?
#
loop_
_entity_poly.entity_id
_entity_poly.type
_entity_poly.pdbx_seq_one_letter_code
_entity_poly.pdbx_strand_id
1 'polypeptide(L)'
;MRILRSLLGAVLVLVSTATVALVSADRLAHLAPAPVVRAAQAEPSATGSIPAPVKSAPAPKTAAPSIPNGFDTERLHALMRGDPILPGR
;
A
#
# COMPACT_ATOMS: atom_id res chain seq x y z
N MET A 1 -42.27 -27.79 -17.27
CA MET A 1 -42.01 -26.45 -16.67
C MET A 1 -41.23 -26.46 -15.36
N ARG A 2 -41.41 -27.43 -14.44
CA ARG A 2 -40.68 -27.42 -13.14
C ARG A 2 -39.16 -27.54 -13.29
N ILE A 3 -38.68 -28.47 -14.14
CA ILE A 3 -37.25 -28.69 -14.40
C ILE A 3 -36.60 -27.48 -15.08
N LEU A 4 -37.28 -26.86 -16.04
CA LEU A 4 -36.79 -25.66 -16.71
C LEU A 4 -36.63 -24.49 -15.72
N ARG A 5 -37.58 -24.35 -14.77
CA ARG A 5 -37.51 -23.35 -13.70
C ARG A 5 -36.38 -23.61 -12.71
N SER A 6 -36.14 -24.87 -12.33
CA SER A 6 -35.02 -25.20 -11.45
C SER A 6 -33.67 -24.99 -12.13
N LEU A 7 -33.55 -25.32 -13.43
CA LEU A 7 -32.35 -25.04 -14.21
C LEU A 7 -32.10 -23.53 -14.33
N LEU A 8 -33.13 -22.74 -14.62
CA LEU A 8 -33.02 -21.28 -14.68
C LEU A 8 -32.54 -20.70 -13.34
N GLY A 9 -33.11 -21.18 -12.22
CA GLY A 9 -32.69 -20.78 -10.88
C GLY A 9 -31.24 -21.16 -10.58
N ALA A 10 -30.83 -22.37 -10.94
CA ALA A 10 -29.45 -22.83 -10.75
C ALA A 10 -28.45 -22.01 -11.58
N VAL A 11 -28.78 -21.70 -12.83
CA VAL A 11 -27.95 -20.84 -13.69
C VAL A 11 -27.85 -19.43 -13.11
N LEU A 12 -28.95 -18.85 -12.62
CA LEU A 12 -28.93 -17.53 -12.01
C LEU A 12 -27.99 -17.50 -10.79
N VAL A 13 -28.13 -18.48 -9.89
CA VAL A 13 -27.28 -18.62 -8.69
C VAL A 13 -25.82 -18.80 -9.08
N LEU A 14 -25.53 -19.64 -10.07
CA LEU A 14 -24.17 -19.86 -10.55
C LEU A 14 -23.56 -18.56 -11.10
N VAL A 15 -24.28 -17.84 -11.94
CA VAL A 15 -23.81 -16.58 -12.53
C VAL A 15 -23.58 -15.53 -11.44
N SER A 16 -24.51 -15.36 -10.51
CA SER A 16 -24.35 -14.43 -9.38
C SER A 16 -23.15 -14.78 -8.50
N THR A 17 -22.93 -16.06 -8.23
CA THR A 17 -21.80 -16.50 -7.41
C THR A 17 -20.48 -16.27 -8.15
N ALA A 18 -20.45 -16.55 -9.46
CA ALA A 18 -19.28 -16.34 -10.29
C ALA A 18 -18.91 -14.85 -10.41
N THR A 19 -19.88 -13.95 -10.55
CA THR A 19 -19.60 -12.51 -10.62
C THR A 19 -19.04 -11.97 -9.31
N VAL A 20 -19.59 -12.39 -8.16
CA VAL A 20 -19.07 -12.01 -6.83
C VAL A 20 -17.65 -12.53 -6.65
N ALA A 21 -17.39 -13.79 -7.01
CA ALA A 21 -16.06 -14.39 -6.91
C ALA A 21 -15.03 -13.65 -7.79
N LEU A 22 -15.39 -13.33 -9.03
CA LEU A 22 -14.52 -12.60 -9.96
C LEU A 22 -14.18 -11.19 -9.45
N VAL A 23 -15.18 -10.44 -8.98
CA VAL A 23 -14.98 -9.09 -8.41
C VAL A 23 -14.15 -9.16 -7.13
N SER A 24 -14.37 -10.17 -6.29
CA SER A 24 -13.59 -10.36 -5.07
C SER A 24 -12.13 -10.70 -5.39
N ALA A 25 -11.89 -11.58 -6.36
CA ALA A 25 -10.55 -11.91 -6.84
C ALA A 25 -9.85 -10.70 -7.46
N ASP A 26 -10.57 -9.90 -8.24
CA ASP A 26 -10.07 -8.66 -8.82
C ASP A 26 -9.65 -7.67 -7.73
N ARG A 27 -10.52 -7.41 -6.74
CA ARG A 27 -10.19 -6.52 -5.61
C ARG A 27 -9.01 -7.05 -4.79
N LEU A 28 -8.93 -8.36 -4.58
CA LEU A 28 -7.81 -8.98 -3.89
C LEU A 28 -6.49 -8.82 -4.68
N ALA A 29 -6.54 -8.96 -6.00
CA ALA A 29 -5.38 -8.76 -6.87
C ALA A 29 -4.93 -7.30 -6.90
N HIS A 30 -5.86 -6.33 -6.87
CA HIS A 30 -5.53 -4.90 -6.76
C HIS A 30 -4.91 -4.53 -5.41
N LEU A 31 -5.20 -5.30 -4.36
CA LEU A 31 -4.61 -5.15 -3.03
C LEU A 31 -3.34 -5.98 -2.86
N ALA A 32 -2.99 -6.83 -3.84
CA ALA A 32 -1.78 -7.63 -3.75
C ALA A 32 -0.57 -6.69 -3.76
N PRO A 33 0.33 -6.78 -2.76
CA PRO A 33 1.57 -6.04 -2.76
C PRO A 33 2.31 -6.34 -4.07
N ALA A 34 2.87 -5.31 -4.71
CA ALA A 34 3.71 -5.50 -5.89
C ALA A 34 4.76 -6.58 -5.60
N PRO A 35 5.03 -7.51 -6.53
CA PRO A 35 6.01 -8.54 -6.32
C PRO A 35 7.31 -7.85 -5.92
N VAL A 36 7.84 -8.23 -4.75
CA VAL A 36 9.13 -7.74 -4.27
C VAL A 36 10.16 -8.32 -5.24
N VAL A 37 10.42 -7.60 -6.33
CA VAL A 37 11.63 -7.77 -7.09
C VAL A 37 12.72 -7.45 -6.09
N ARG A 38 13.39 -8.50 -5.60
CA ARG A 38 14.58 -8.36 -4.79
C ARG A 38 15.58 -7.66 -5.69
N ALA A 39 15.58 -6.33 -5.65
CA ALA A 39 16.55 -5.52 -6.36
C ALA A 39 17.89 -6.13 -6.03
N ALA A 40 18.59 -6.65 -7.04
CA ALA A 40 19.98 -7.01 -6.89
C ALA A 40 20.63 -5.73 -6.35
N GLN A 41 21.00 -5.74 -5.06
CA GLN A 41 21.69 -4.62 -4.47
C GLN A 41 22.95 -4.45 -5.31
N ALA A 42 23.01 -3.36 -6.08
CA ALA A 42 24.28 -2.90 -6.60
C ALA A 42 25.19 -2.77 -5.38
N GLU A 43 26.30 -3.52 -5.37
CA GLU A 43 27.28 -3.46 -4.29
C GLU A 43 27.63 -1.99 -4.05
N PRO A 44 27.52 -1.49 -2.80
CA PRO A 44 28.01 -0.16 -2.49
C PRO A 44 29.52 -0.18 -2.66
N SER A 45 29.97 0.38 -3.78
CA SER A 45 31.35 0.78 -4.01
C SER A 45 31.87 1.53 -2.80
N ALA A 46 33.06 1.15 -2.36
CA ALA A 46 33.67 1.48 -1.09
C ALA A 46 33.57 2.97 -0.70
N THR A 47 32.65 3.33 0.20
CA THR A 47 32.72 4.57 1.00
C THR A 47 32.03 4.38 2.36
N GLY A 48 32.74 3.74 3.28
CA GLY A 48 32.83 4.11 4.70
C GLY A 48 31.56 4.36 5.55
N SER A 49 30.49 3.56 5.49
CA SER A 49 29.49 3.55 6.57
C SER A 49 28.91 2.15 6.86
N ILE A 50 28.79 1.84 8.15
CA ILE A 50 28.54 0.51 8.75
C ILE A 50 27.13 -0.03 8.39
N PRO A 51 26.95 -1.35 8.19
CA PRO A 51 25.63 -1.93 7.92
C PRO A 51 24.65 -1.67 9.06
N ALA A 52 23.51 -1.08 8.73
CA ALA A 52 22.38 -0.97 9.65
C ALA A 52 21.87 -2.39 10.01
N PRO A 53 21.52 -2.68 11.28
CA PRO A 53 20.97 -3.97 11.67
C PRO A 53 19.67 -4.25 10.91
N VAL A 54 19.60 -5.42 10.28
CA VAL A 54 18.39 -5.93 9.65
C VAL A 54 17.37 -6.19 10.76
N LYS A 55 16.40 -5.28 10.92
CA LYS A 55 15.33 -5.44 11.90
C LYS A 55 14.25 -6.35 11.31
N SER A 56 14.24 -7.62 11.74
CA SER A 56 13.11 -8.51 11.61
C SER A 56 11.87 -7.90 12.27
N ALA A 57 10.72 -8.05 11.63
CA ALA A 57 9.46 -7.39 12.01
C ALA A 57 8.94 -7.87 13.38
N PRO A 58 8.54 -6.94 14.28
CA PRO A 58 7.56 -7.23 15.31
C PRO A 58 6.14 -6.96 14.77
N ALA A 59 5.23 -7.88 15.05
CA ALA A 59 3.78 -7.77 14.84
C ALA A 59 3.18 -6.49 15.49
N PRO A 60 1.96 -6.08 15.11
CA PRO A 60 1.52 -4.69 15.15
C PRO A 60 1.22 -4.22 16.57
N LYS A 61 1.66 -3.00 16.91
CA LYS A 61 1.13 -2.25 18.05
C LYS A 61 0.88 -0.80 17.64
N THR A 62 -0.39 -0.45 17.76
CA THR A 62 -1.06 0.84 17.86
C THR A 62 -0.16 2.09 17.97
N ALA A 63 -0.36 2.99 16.99
CA ALA A 63 -0.12 4.44 16.97
C ALA A 63 1.13 5.00 17.67
N ALA A 64 2.20 5.21 16.91
CA ALA A 64 3.19 6.24 17.22
C ALA A 64 2.64 7.63 16.81
N PRO A 65 2.84 8.69 17.61
CA PRO A 65 2.44 10.04 17.24
C PRO A 65 3.16 10.45 15.96
N SER A 66 2.38 10.96 15.01
CA SER A 66 2.83 11.55 13.75
C SER A 66 3.98 12.52 14.03
N ILE A 67 5.18 12.21 13.53
CA ILE A 67 6.19 13.24 13.29
C ILE A 67 5.74 13.89 11.99
N PRO A 68 5.14 15.10 12.02
CA PRO A 68 4.65 15.69 10.81
C PRO A 68 5.86 16.19 10.03
N ASN A 69 5.90 15.75 8.79
CA ASN A 69 6.60 16.37 7.68
C ASN A 69 8.10 16.06 7.58
N GLY A 70 8.41 15.30 6.52
CA GLY A 70 9.72 15.36 5.90
C GLY A 70 10.07 16.80 5.51
N PHE A 71 11.37 17.03 5.31
CA PHE A 71 11.94 18.33 5.03
C PHE A 71 11.23 19.05 3.87
N ASP A 72 10.56 20.15 4.16
CA ASP A 72 9.79 20.95 3.19
C ASP A 72 10.68 22.05 2.61
N THR A 73 11.14 21.84 1.38
CA THR A 73 12.01 22.76 0.65
C THR A 73 11.32 24.06 0.29
N GLU A 74 9.99 24.07 0.16
CA GLU A 74 9.20 25.29 -0.10
C GLU A 74 9.14 26.16 1.16
N ARG A 75 8.94 25.54 2.33
CA ARG A 75 9.06 26.24 3.62
C ARG A 75 10.46 26.76 3.88
N LEU A 76 11.51 26.01 3.52
CA LEU A 76 12.88 26.49 3.60
C LEU A 76 13.09 27.70 2.68
N HIS A 77 12.58 27.64 1.45
CA HIS A 77 12.73 28.73 0.49
C HIS A 77 11.93 29.98 0.92
N ALA A 78 10.73 29.80 1.48
CA ALA A 78 9.95 30.89 2.07
C ALA A 78 10.67 31.54 3.26
N LEU A 79 11.30 30.74 4.12
CA LEU A 79 12.16 31.22 5.20
C LEU A 79 13.37 32.01 4.70
N MET A 80 14.02 31.55 3.62
CA MET A 80 15.13 32.27 2.99
C MET A 80 14.68 33.60 2.37
N ARG A 81 13.40 33.73 2.00
CA ARG A 81 12.78 34.99 1.58
C ARG A 81 12.27 35.84 2.74
N GLY A 82 12.32 35.34 3.98
CA GLY A 82 11.92 36.05 5.19
C GLY A 82 10.46 35.87 5.61
N ASP A 83 9.72 34.92 5.04
CA ASP A 83 8.33 34.66 5.41
C ASP A 83 8.21 33.88 6.75
N PRO A 84 7.26 34.22 7.63
CA PRO A 84 7.11 33.56 8.93
C PRO A 84 6.46 32.17 8.85
N ILE A 85 6.96 31.20 9.63
CA ILE A 85 6.40 29.84 9.71
C ILE A 85 5.12 29.83 10.55
N LEU A 86 3.96 29.78 9.90
CA LEU A 86 2.70 29.53 10.62
C LEU A 86 2.50 28.02 10.88
N PRO A 87 2.17 27.59 12.10
CA PRO A 87 1.79 26.21 12.37
C PRO A 87 0.49 25.89 11.64
N GLY A 88 0.56 24.90 10.72
CA GLY A 88 -0.61 24.35 10.04
C GLY A 88 -1.53 23.67 11.05
N ARG A 89 -2.82 23.95 10.94
CA ARG A 89 -3.91 23.47 11.79
C ARG A 89 -4.25 22.01 11.54
#